data_AF-A0A1M6J327-F1
#
_entry.id   AF-A0A1M6J327-F1
#
_cell.length_a   1.000
_cell.length_b   1.000
_cell.length_c   1.000
_cell.angle_alpha   90.00
_cell.angle_beta   90.00
_cell.angle_gamma   90.00
#
_symmetry.space_group_name_H-M   'P 1'
#
loop_
_entity.id
_entity.type
_entity.pdbx_description
1 polymer ?
#
loop_
_entity_poly.entity_id
_entity_poly.type
_entity_poly.pdbx_seq_one_letter_code
_entity_poly.pdbx_strand_id
1 'polypeptide(L)'
;MEIKEKSIYYPPGGILIWIITYLELITFGMAILALAYYGSEERELFHNSSLKLNKKIGTINTILLLTSGFFVAKGIHFFKAANIKKTLFYFNCAMVGGLGFLVLKSFEYYEKLDAGLHMDYNSFFRFYWLLTGFHFIHVVVGLVILLVITFSIRKKQTEATFENIEASASFWHMCDLIWLLLFPVLYLLF
;
A
#
# COMPACT_ATOMS: atom_id res chain seq x y z
N MET A 1 5.59 -24.37 21.40
CA MET A 1 5.33 -22.92 21.29
C MET A 1 3.87 -22.74 21.69
N GLU A 2 3.61 -22.44 22.96
CA GLU A 2 2.24 -22.28 23.46
C GLU A 2 1.59 -21.10 22.73
N ILE A 3 0.42 -21.36 22.15
CA ILE A 3 -0.41 -20.34 21.52
C ILE A 3 -1.06 -19.59 22.69
N LYS A 4 -0.40 -18.52 23.15
CA LYS A 4 -0.97 -17.58 24.11
C LYS A 4 -2.30 -17.10 23.54
N GLU A 5 -3.39 -17.27 24.29
CA GLU A 5 -4.73 -16.89 23.84
C GLU A 5 -4.72 -15.45 23.29
N LYS A 6 -5.26 -15.29 22.07
CA LYS A 6 -5.42 -13.98 21.43
C LYS A 6 -6.43 -13.16 22.25
N SER A 7 -5.92 -12.42 23.22
CA SER A 7 -6.64 -11.34 23.87
C SER A 7 -7.05 -10.31 22.81
N ILE A 8 -8.30 -9.85 22.84
CA ILE A 8 -8.78 -8.73 22.00
C ILE A 8 -7.86 -7.50 22.10
N TYR A 9 -7.16 -7.37 23.24
CA TYR A 9 -6.22 -6.28 23.51
C TYR A 9 -4.84 -6.44 22.82
N TYR A 10 -4.54 -7.59 22.19
CA TYR A 10 -3.26 -7.84 21.50
C TYR A 10 -3.48 -8.34 20.06
N PRO A 11 -3.69 -7.41 19.11
CA PRO A 11 -3.89 -7.77 17.71
C PRO A 11 -2.58 -8.18 17.02
N PRO A 12 -2.63 -8.84 15.84
CA PRO A 12 -1.43 -9.30 15.13
C PRO A 12 -0.45 -8.17 14.84
N GLY A 13 0.80 -8.31 15.29
CA GLY A 13 1.83 -7.28 15.17
C GLY A 13 1.84 -6.21 16.27
N GLY A 14 1.03 -6.39 17.33
CA GLY A 14 1.00 -5.49 18.49
C GLY A 14 0.04 -4.31 18.33
N ILE A 15 -0.28 -3.63 19.43
CA ILE A 15 -1.28 -2.55 19.43
C ILE A 15 -0.86 -1.33 18.60
N LEU A 16 0.44 -1.03 18.56
CA LEU A 16 0.98 0.18 17.93
C LEU A 16 0.69 0.21 16.42
N ILE A 17 0.91 -0.90 15.70
CA ILE A 17 0.67 -0.95 14.25
C ILE A 17 -0.81 -0.75 13.90
N TRP A 18 -1.71 -1.19 14.78
CA TRP A 18 -3.15 -1.01 14.58
C TRP A 18 -3.58 0.42 14.83
N ILE A 19 -3.04 1.09 15.85
CA ILE A 19 -3.27 2.53 16.06
C ILE A 19 -2.83 3.33 14.82
N ILE A 20 -1.62 3.04 14.30
CA ILE A 20 -1.11 3.67 13.08
C ILE A 20 -2.05 3.38 11.90
N THR A 21 -2.46 2.12 11.73
CA THR A 21 -3.38 1.71 10.65
C THR A 21 -4.69 2.49 10.69
N TYR A 22 -5.32 2.63 11.86
CA TYR A 22 -6.56 3.40 11.98
C TYR A 22 -6.35 4.88 11.69
N LEU A 23 -5.26 5.47 12.19
CA LEU A 23 -4.93 6.87 11.94
C LEU A 23 -4.75 7.13 10.44
N GLU A 24 -4.01 6.27 9.74
CA GLU A 24 -3.80 6.38 8.29
C GLU A 24 -5.11 6.20 7.53
N LEU A 25 -5.93 5.19 7.87
CA LEU A 25 -7.21 4.96 7.21
C LEU A 25 -8.19 6.11 7.42
N ILE A 26 -8.21 6.72 8.62
CA ILE A 26 -9.03 7.91 8.88
C ILE A 26 -8.52 9.10 8.06
N THR A 27 -7.20 9.32 8.01
CA THR A 27 -6.59 10.42 7.27
C THR A 27 -6.87 10.31 5.76
N PHE A 28 -6.59 9.15 5.16
CA PHE A 28 -6.91 8.90 3.75
C PHE A 28 -8.42 8.90 3.51
N GLY A 29 -9.21 8.35 4.42
CA GLY A 29 -10.67 8.34 4.32
C GLY A 29 -11.27 9.74 4.27
N MET A 30 -10.84 10.65 5.15
CA MET A 30 -11.27 12.06 5.13
C MET A 30 -10.87 12.75 3.83
N ALA A 31 -9.65 12.51 3.34
CA ALA A 31 -9.19 13.09 2.08
C ALA A 31 -9.94 12.54 0.86
N ILE A 32 -10.30 11.25 0.85
CA ILE A 32 -11.15 10.63 -0.19
C ILE A 32 -12.57 11.21 -0.13
N LEU A 33 -13.14 11.41 1.06
CA LEU A 33 -14.45 12.05 1.21
C LEU A 33 -14.44 13.50 0.70
N ALA A 34 -13.37 14.25 0.99
CA ALA A 34 -13.18 15.59 0.43
C ALA A 34 -13.08 15.56 -1.09
N LEU A 35 -12.27 14.65 -1.67
CA LEU A 35 -12.19 14.42 -3.12
C LEU A 35 -13.58 14.13 -3.72
N ALA A 36 -14.36 13.25 -3.08
CA ALA A 36 -15.72 12.90 -3.53
C ALA A 36 -16.68 14.10 -3.47
N TYR A 37 -16.60 14.92 -2.42
CA TYR A 37 -17.39 16.14 -2.29
C TYR A 37 -17.06 17.14 -3.40
N TYR A 38 -15.79 17.47 -3.61
CA TYR A 38 -15.36 18.37 -4.69
C TYR A 38 -15.70 17.80 -6.07
N GLY A 39 -15.56 16.49 -6.27
CA GLY A 39 -15.95 15.85 -7.52
C GLY A 39 -17.45 15.87 -7.79
N SER A 40 -18.29 16.04 -6.76
CA SER A 40 -19.73 16.21 -6.92
C SER A 40 -20.14 17.63 -7.30
N GLU A 41 -19.34 18.64 -6.90
CA GLU A 41 -19.53 20.06 -7.25
C GLU A 41 -18.93 20.37 -8.65
N GLU A 42 -17.73 19.86 -8.93
CA GLU A 42 -16.95 20.13 -10.14
C GLU A 42 -16.97 18.94 -11.12
N ARG A 43 -18.14 18.33 -11.35
CA ARG A 43 -18.28 17.04 -12.06
C ARG A 43 -17.58 16.98 -13.42
N GLU A 44 -17.79 17.99 -14.26
CA GLU A 44 -17.21 18.02 -15.62
C GLU A 44 -15.68 18.12 -15.57
N LEU A 45 -15.14 18.92 -14.65
CA LEU A 45 -13.70 19.06 -14.45
C LEU A 45 -13.09 17.73 -13.96
N PHE A 46 -13.72 17.07 -13.00
CA PHE A 46 -13.26 15.78 -12.47
C PHE A 46 -13.33 14.68 -13.52
N HIS A 47 -14.41 14.60 -14.29
CA HIS A 47 -14.55 13.66 -15.40
C HIS A 47 -13.45 13.85 -16.45
N ASN A 48 -13.28 15.09 -16.95
CA ASN A 48 -12.27 15.39 -17.95
C ASN A 48 -10.84 15.18 -17.42
N SER A 49 -10.62 15.32 -16.11
CA SER A 49 -9.31 15.08 -15.49
C SER A 49 -9.04 13.60 -15.24
N SER A 50 -10.05 12.81 -14.85
CA SER A 50 -9.92 11.36 -14.64
C SER A 50 -9.58 10.64 -15.96
N LEU A 51 -10.12 11.11 -17.09
CA LEU A 51 -9.82 10.60 -18.43
C LEU A 51 -8.34 10.80 -18.82
N LYS A 52 -7.64 11.76 -18.21
CA LYS A 52 -6.20 11.96 -18.42
C LYS A 52 -5.34 10.96 -17.65
N LEU A 53 -5.91 10.17 -16.74
CA LEU A 53 -5.20 9.10 -16.04
C LEU A 53 -5.17 7.81 -16.86
N ASN A 54 -4.11 7.01 -16.69
CA ASN A 54 -3.99 5.76 -17.41
C ASN A 54 -4.63 4.60 -16.62
N LYS A 55 -5.88 4.30 -16.94
CA LYS A 55 -6.66 3.23 -16.28
C LYS A 55 -5.97 1.85 -16.34
N LYS A 56 -5.22 1.57 -17.42
CA LYS A 56 -4.48 0.31 -17.57
C LYS A 56 -3.33 0.23 -16.57
N ILE A 57 -2.53 1.29 -16.45
CA ILE A 57 -1.45 1.35 -15.46
C ILE A 57 -2.01 1.23 -14.05
N GLY A 58 -3.09 1.96 -13.74
CA GLY A 58 -3.78 1.87 -12.45
C GLY A 58 -4.22 0.43 -12.13
N THR A 59 -4.80 -0.27 -13.11
CA THR A 59 -5.29 -1.64 -12.94
C THR A 59 -4.14 -2.64 -12.74
N ILE A 60 -3.06 -2.52 -13.52
CA ILE A 60 -1.86 -3.35 -13.36
C ILE A 60 -1.26 -3.14 -11.97
N ASN A 61 -1.16 -1.90 -11.50
CA ASN A 61 -0.68 -1.56 -10.17
C ASN A 61 -1.54 -2.20 -9.07
N THR A 62 -2.87 -2.17 -9.22
CA THR A 62 -3.77 -2.86 -8.28
C THR A 62 -3.54 -4.37 -8.25
N ILE A 63 -3.38 -5.01 -9.41
CA ILE A 63 -3.09 -6.45 -9.48
C ILE A 63 -1.73 -6.77 -8.82
N LEU A 64 -0.71 -5.93 -9.06
CA LEU A 64 0.63 -6.10 -8.47
C LEU A 64 0.58 -6.02 -6.95
N LEU A 65 -0.09 -5.02 -6.38
CA LEU A 65 -0.19 -4.87 -4.92
C LEU A 65 -1.02 -5.98 -4.29
N LEU A 66 -2.18 -6.34 -4.86
CA LEU A 66 -3.00 -7.44 -4.32
C LEU A 66 -2.26 -8.78 -4.36
N THR A 67 -1.51 -9.04 -5.44
CA THR A 67 -0.68 -10.25 -5.56
C THR A 67 0.48 -10.20 -4.57
N SER A 68 1.09 -9.02 -4.37
CA SER A 68 2.13 -8.80 -3.37
C SER A 68 1.61 -9.10 -1.96
N GLY A 69 0.46 -8.56 -1.58
CA GLY A 69 -0.20 -8.86 -0.31
C GLY A 69 -0.46 -10.35 -0.12
N PHE A 70 -0.96 -11.05 -1.16
CA PHE A 70 -1.11 -12.50 -1.10
C PHE A 70 0.22 -13.23 -0.82
N PHE A 71 1.32 -12.79 -1.42
CA PHE A 71 2.64 -13.36 -1.14
C PHE A 71 3.10 -13.07 0.29
N VAL A 72 2.87 -11.88 0.84
CA VAL A 72 3.15 -11.60 2.26
C VAL A 72 2.39 -12.57 3.17
N ALA A 73 1.09 -12.76 2.93
CA ALA A 73 0.27 -13.70 3.71
C ALA A 73 0.79 -15.15 3.62
N LYS A 74 1.18 -15.61 2.42
CA LYS A 74 1.83 -16.93 2.25
C LYS A 74 3.18 -17.02 2.96
N GLY A 75 3.98 -15.96 2.95
CA GLY A 75 5.26 -15.90 3.65
C GLY A 75 5.10 -16.11 5.16
N ILE A 76 4.12 -15.46 5.78
CA ILE A 76 3.78 -15.66 7.20
C ILE A 76 3.31 -17.10 7.46
N HIS A 77 2.46 -17.64 6.59
CA HIS A 77 1.98 -19.02 6.72
C HIS A 77 3.14 -20.02 6.74
N PHE A 78 4.11 -19.89 5.82
CA PHE A 78 5.29 -20.74 5.82
C PHE A 78 6.26 -20.46 6.97
N PHE A 79 6.29 -19.23 7.48
CA PHE A 79 7.08 -18.89 8.66
C PHE A 79 6.54 -19.62 9.89
N LYS A 80 5.21 -19.65 10.08
CA LYS A 80 4.53 -20.43 11.14
C LYS A 80 4.84 -21.92 11.05
N ALA A 81 4.98 -22.45 9.83
CA ALA A 81 5.36 -23.84 9.58
C ALA A 81 6.89 -24.10 9.67
N ALA A 82 7.67 -23.14 10.19
CA ALA A 82 9.14 -23.18 10.28
C ALA A 82 9.86 -23.39 8.93
N ASN A 83 9.20 -23.12 7.80
CA ASN A 83 9.77 -23.27 6.46
C ASN A 83 10.39 -21.96 5.95
N ILE A 84 11.59 -21.65 6.45
CA ILE A 84 12.29 -20.39 6.16
C ILE A 84 12.56 -20.19 4.67
N LYS A 85 12.90 -21.25 3.93
CA LYS A 85 13.17 -21.15 2.48
C LYS A 85 11.94 -20.61 1.73
N LYS A 86 10.75 -21.14 2.03
CA LYS A 86 9.50 -20.67 1.42
C LYS A 86 9.13 -19.27 1.92
N THR A 87 9.30 -18.97 3.20
CA THR A 87 9.07 -17.60 3.73
C THR A 87 9.85 -16.56 2.94
N LEU A 88 11.16 -16.76 2.78
CA LEU A 88 12.02 -15.83 2.06
C LEU A 88 11.66 -15.71 0.58
N PHE A 89 11.31 -16.82 -0.06
CA PHE A 89 10.83 -16.80 -1.44
C PHE A 89 9.60 -15.91 -1.60
N TYR A 90 8.57 -16.11 -0.77
CA TYR A 90 7.34 -15.33 -0.85
C TYR A 90 7.54 -13.85 -0.49
N PHE A 91 8.37 -13.53 0.52
CA PHE A 91 8.67 -12.13 0.83
C PHE A 91 9.44 -11.44 -0.29
N ASN A 92 10.36 -12.14 -0.97
CA ASN A 92 11.01 -11.60 -2.16
C ASN A 92 10.01 -11.36 -3.30
N CYS A 93 9.09 -12.29 -3.54
CA CYS A 93 8.04 -12.12 -4.55
C CYS A 93 7.14 -10.91 -4.24
N ALA A 94 6.77 -10.71 -2.97
CA ALA A 94 6.04 -9.53 -2.53
C ALA A 94 6.82 -8.24 -2.83
N MET A 95 8.10 -8.17 -2.44
CA MET A 95 8.93 -7.01 -2.71
C MET A 95 9.06 -6.69 -4.21
N VAL A 96 9.14 -7.71 -5.08
CA VAL A 96 9.11 -7.51 -6.54
C VAL A 96 7.79 -6.88 -7.00
N GLY A 97 6.65 -7.32 -6.45
CA GLY A 97 5.35 -6.71 -6.74
C GLY A 97 5.27 -5.24 -6.33
N GLY A 98 5.74 -4.92 -5.11
CA GLY A 98 5.82 -3.54 -4.62
C GLY A 98 6.79 -2.65 -5.42
N LEU A 99 7.95 -3.18 -5.82
CA LEU A 99 8.88 -2.45 -6.71
C LEU A 99 8.27 -2.22 -8.09
N GLY A 100 7.56 -3.21 -8.65
CA GLY A 100 6.81 -3.06 -9.89
C GLY A 100 5.78 -1.94 -9.81
N PHE A 101 5.04 -1.86 -8.70
CA PHE A 101 4.12 -0.76 -8.43
C PHE A 101 4.83 0.59 -8.46
N LEU A 102 5.95 0.74 -7.73
CA LEU A 102 6.69 2.00 -7.68
C LEU A 102 7.20 2.42 -9.06
N VAL A 103 7.78 1.49 -9.82
CA VAL A 103 8.29 1.76 -11.18
C VAL A 103 7.17 2.26 -12.10
N LEU A 104 6.06 1.54 -12.17
CA LEU A 104 4.92 1.93 -13.01
C LEU A 104 4.32 3.26 -12.57
N LYS A 105 4.25 3.51 -11.25
CA LYS A 105 3.72 4.77 -10.73
C LYS A 105 4.66 5.94 -11.00
N SER A 106 5.98 5.74 -10.94
CA SER A 106 6.96 6.74 -11.33
C SER A 106 6.89 7.08 -12.83
N PHE A 107 6.67 6.10 -13.70
CA PHE A 107 6.40 6.36 -15.12
C PHE A 107 5.14 7.19 -15.32
N GLU A 108 4.04 6.85 -14.64
CA GLU A 108 2.81 7.65 -14.71
C GLU A 108 3.03 9.08 -14.20
N TYR A 109 3.78 9.27 -13.11
CA TYR A 109 4.13 10.60 -12.61
C TYR A 109 4.94 11.40 -13.62
N TYR A 110 5.94 10.79 -14.24
CA TYR A 110 6.73 11.44 -15.28
C TYR A 110 5.84 11.90 -16.45
N GLU A 111 4.96 11.03 -16.95
CA GLU A 111 4.01 11.38 -18.03
C GLU A 111 3.08 12.54 -17.64
N LYS A 112 2.59 12.61 -16.38
CA LYS A 112 1.72 13.71 -15.95
C LYS A 112 2.47 15.02 -15.79
N LEU A 113 3.70 14.99 -15.27
CA LEU A 113 4.54 16.18 -15.14
C LEU A 113 4.94 16.72 -16.51
N ASP A 114 5.32 15.86 -17.45
CA ASP A 114 5.65 16.24 -18.83
C ASP A 114 4.46 16.87 -19.56
N ALA A 115 3.25 16.36 -19.30
CA ALA A 115 2.00 16.95 -19.81
C ALA A 115 1.57 18.24 -19.10
N GLY A 116 2.36 18.79 -18.16
CA GLY A 116 2.05 20.01 -17.41
C GLY A 116 0.95 19.85 -16.34
N LEU A 117 0.58 18.62 -15.99
CA LEU A 117 -0.48 18.30 -15.04
C LEU A 117 0.07 18.29 -13.61
N HIS A 118 0.54 19.46 -13.16
CA HIS A 118 1.12 19.66 -11.84
C HIS A 118 0.05 19.74 -10.72
N MET A 119 0.50 19.89 -9.47
CA MET A 119 -0.38 19.96 -8.29
C MET A 119 -1.30 21.19 -8.26
N ASP A 120 -0.89 22.27 -8.92
CA ASP A 120 -1.62 23.52 -9.06
C ASP A 120 -2.54 23.57 -10.30
N TYR A 121 -2.50 22.55 -11.15
CA TYR A 121 -3.27 22.51 -12.41
C TYR A 121 -4.79 22.65 -12.18
N ASN A 122 -5.37 21.82 -11.32
CA ASN A 122 -6.76 21.94 -10.88
C ASN A 122 -7.00 21.17 -9.56
N SER A 123 -8.22 21.26 -9.04
CA SER A 123 -8.66 20.57 -7.82
C SER A 123 -8.43 19.05 -7.88
N PHE A 124 -8.79 18.39 -8.98
CA PHE A 124 -8.57 16.94 -9.18
C PHE A 124 -7.10 16.56 -9.09
N PHE A 125 -6.22 17.22 -9.86
CA PHE A 125 -4.80 16.90 -9.87
C PHE A 125 -4.14 17.21 -8.52
N ARG A 126 -4.61 18.23 -7.80
CA ARG A 126 -4.17 18.49 -6.42
C ARG A 126 -4.42 17.30 -5.50
N PHE A 127 -5.63 16.76 -5.50
CA PHE A 127 -5.95 15.56 -4.72
C PHE A 127 -5.21 14.32 -5.23
N TYR A 128 -5.10 14.14 -6.55
CA TYR A 128 -4.34 13.04 -7.15
C TYR A 128 -2.90 13.03 -6.63
N TRP A 129 -2.17 14.15 -6.73
CA TRP A 129 -0.78 14.25 -6.30
C TRP A 129 -0.63 14.05 -4.80
N LEU A 130 -1.53 14.63 -4.00
CA LEU A 130 -1.50 14.47 -2.54
C LEU A 130 -1.74 13.00 -2.15
N LEU A 131 -2.87 12.42 -2.55
CA LEU A 131 -3.27 11.07 -2.16
C LEU A 131 -2.28 10.01 -2.67
N THR A 132 -1.95 10.06 -3.97
CA THR A 132 -1.06 9.05 -4.56
C THR A 132 0.39 9.26 -4.16
N GLY A 133 0.84 10.51 -3.96
CA GLY A 133 2.18 10.83 -3.48
C GLY A 133 2.42 10.35 -2.05
N PHE A 134 1.51 10.63 -1.13
CA PHE A 134 1.60 10.09 0.24
C PHE A 134 1.56 8.57 0.23
N HIS A 135 0.66 7.96 -0.53
CA HIS A 135 0.61 6.49 -0.63
C HIS A 135 1.91 5.89 -1.21
N PHE A 136 2.51 6.53 -2.21
CA PHE A 136 3.79 6.10 -2.78
C PHE A 136 4.89 6.04 -1.71
N ILE A 137 4.98 7.05 -0.85
CA ILE A 137 5.92 7.08 0.27
C ILE A 137 5.65 5.91 1.23
N HIS A 138 4.38 5.63 1.56
CA HIS A 138 4.02 4.49 2.41
C HIS A 138 4.47 3.15 1.82
N VAL A 139 4.31 2.94 0.52
CA VAL A 139 4.78 1.72 -0.15
C VAL A 139 6.31 1.60 -0.09
N VAL A 140 7.04 2.72 -0.27
CA VAL A 140 8.51 2.74 -0.09
C VAL A 140 8.89 2.33 1.33
N VAL A 141 8.26 2.91 2.35
CA VAL A 141 8.49 2.54 3.75
C VAL A 141 8.18 1.07 4.00
N GLY A 142 7.06 0.58 3.46
CA GLY A 142 6.68 -0.83 3.55
C GLY A 142 7.72 -1.77 2.94
N LEU A 143 8.33 -1.38 1.82
CA LEU A 143 9.37 -2.18 1.16
C LEU A 143 10.63 -2.22 2.01
N VAL A 144 11.01 -1.10 2.63
CA VAL A 144 12.14 -1.05 3.55
C VAL A 144 11.88 -1.95 4.76
N ILE A 145 10.69 -1.92 5.34
CA ILE A 145 10.31 -2.79 6.47
C ILE A 145 10.38 -4.27 6.05
N LEU A 146 9.80 -4.64 4.91
CA LEU A 146 9.86 -6.02 4.41
C LEU A 146 11.30 -6.47 4.12
N LEU A 147 12.14 -5.58 3.61
CA LEU A 147 13.55 -5.87 3.34
C LEU A 147 14.31 -6.15 4.65
N VAL A 148 14.14 -5.28 5.65
CA VAL A 148 14.76 -5.45 6.98
C VAL A 148 14.33 -6.76 7.61
N ILE A 149 13.03 -7.07 7.64
CA ILE A 149 12.53 -8.32 8.21
C ILE A 149 13.05 -9.54 7.43
N THR A 150 13.05 -9.49 6.09
CA THR A 150 13.57 -10.58 5.25
C THR A 150 15.04 -10.84 5.55
N PHE A 151 15.83 -9.79 5.77
CA PHE A 151 17.24 -9.90 6.13
C PHE A 151 17.45 -10.46 7.54
N SER A 152 16.66 -9.99 8.51
CA SER A 152 16.68 -10.48 9.89
C SER A 152 16.34 -11.98 9.96
N ILE A 153 15.35 -12.44 9.19
CA ILE A 153 15.00 -13.86 9.07
C ILE A 153 16.18 -14.67 8.50
N ARG A 154 16.84 -14.16 7.44
CA ARG A 154 18.02 -14.83 6.83
C ARG A 154 19.17 -14.99 7.83
N LYS A 155 19.44 -13.94 8.61
CA LYS A 155 20.53 -13.90 9.58
C LYS A 155 20.19 -14.50 10.94
N LYS A 156 18.95 -14.99 11.15
CA LYS A 156 18.43 -15.45 12.45
C LYS A 156 18.63 -14.42 13.57
N GLN A 157 18.45 -13.14 13.25
CA GLN A 157 18.59 -12.05 14.19
C GLN A 157 17.38 -11.96 15.14
N THR A 158 17.60 -11.37 16.31
CA THR A 158 16.57 -11.13 17.34
C THR A 158 15.39 -10.32 16.80
N GLU A 159 15.61 -9.45 15.82
CA GLU A 159 14.58 -8.65 15.15
C GLU A 159 13.54 -9.48 14.37
N ALA A 160 13.83 -10.74 14.04
CA ALA A 160 12.91 -11.65 13.37
C ALA A 160 11.93 -12.33 14.37
N THR A 161 11.43 -11.57 15.35
CA THR A 161 10.36 -12.08 16.21
C THR A 161 9.09 -12.28 15.39
N PHE A 162 8.29 -13.25 15.81
CA PHE A 162 7.01 -13.51 15.16
C PHE A 162 6.09 -12.28 15.18
N GLU A 163 6.12 -11.50 16.26
CA GLU A 163 5.39 -10.24 16.41
C GLU A 163 5.85 -9.19 15.38
N ASN A 164 7.16 -8.97 15.22
CA ASN A 164 7.68 -8.00 14.25
C ASN A 164 7.34 -8.39 12.80
N ILE A 165 7.33 -9.70 12.50
CA ILE A 165 6.92 -10.20 11.19
C ILE A 165 5.43 -9.95 10.94
N GLU A 166 4.56 -10.24 11.92
CA GLU A 166 3.14 -9.91 11.80
C GLU A 166 2.91 -8.40 11.69
N ALA A 167 3.67 -7.57 12.41
CA ALA A 167 3.60 -6.10 12.31
C ALA A 167 3.98 -5.61 10.92
N SER A 168 5.07 -6.13 10.34
CA SER A 168 5.50 -5.78 8.98
C SER A 168 4.45 -6.14 7.92
N ALA A 169 3.78 -7.28 8.09
CA ALA A 169 2.72 -7.71 7.20
C ALA A 169 1.46 -6.86 7.36
N SER A 170 1.06 -6.55 8.59
CA SER A 170 -0.05 -5.64 8.87
C SER A 170 0.17 -4.27 8.24
N PHE A 171 1.38 -3.72 8.32
CA PHE A 171 1.75 -2.46 7.64
C PHE A 171 1.62 -2.58 6.11
N TRP A 172 2.12 -3.67 5.51
CA TRP A 172 2.02 -3.89 4.06
C TRP A 172 0.57 -3.98 3.59
N HIS A 173 -0.26 -4.75 4.30
CA HIS A 173 -1.67 -4.89 3.99
C HIS A 173 -2.48 -3.60 4.17
N MET A 174 -2.09 -2.75 5.13
CA MET A 174 -2.66 -1.42 5.29
C MET A 174 -2.37 -0.54 4.06
N CYS A 175 -1.16 -0.61 3.51
CA CYS A 175 -0.84 0.04 2.24
C CYS A 175 -1.71 -0.51 1.10
N ASP A 176 -1.83 -1.83 0.96
CA ASP A 176 -2.68 -2.47 -0.06
C ASP A 176 -4.14 -1.99 0.05
N LEU A 177 -4.68 -1.89 1.27
CA LEU A 177 -6.04 -1.45 1.54
C LEU A 177 -6.26 0.02 1.14
N ILE A 178 -5.31 0.90 1.44
CA ILE A 178 -5.37 2.31 1.02
C ILE A 178 -5.41 2.39 -0.51
N TRP A 179 -4.56 1.64 -1.22
CA TRP A 179 -4.58 1.63 -2.68
C TRP A 179 -5.90 1.10 -3.25
N LEU A 180 -6.45 0.05 -2.64
CA LEU A 180 -7.74 -0.52 -3.03
C LEU A 180 -8.86 0.52 -2.94
N LEU A 181 -8.80 1.46 -1.98
CA LEU A 181 -9.74 2.58 -1.88
C LEU A 181 -9.44 3.69 -2.89
N LEU A 182 -8.16 4.03 -3.09
CA LEU A 182 -7.75 5.11 -3.99
C LEU A 182 -8.02 4.82 -5.46
N PHE A 183 -7.72 3.58 -5.91
CA PHE A 183 -7.79 3.23 -7.32
C PHE A 183 -9.19 3.43 -7.92
N PRO A 184 -10.28 2.88 -7.34
CA PRO A 184 -11.62 3.09 -7.89
C PRO A 184 -12.02 4.57 -7.91
N VAL A 185 -11.74 5.29 -6.82
CA VAL A 185 -12.17 6.68 -6.69
C VAL A 185 -11.46 7.58 -7.70
N LEU A 186 -10.15 7.43 -7.89
CA LEU A 186 -9.41 8.27 -8.83
C LEU A 186 -9.54 7.84 -10.30
N TYR A 187 -9.59 6.53 -10.59
CA TYR A 187 -9.49 6.02 -11.97
C TYR A 187 -10.83 5.59 -12.58
N LEU A 188 -11.85 5.30 -11.77
CA LEU A 188 -13.07 4.66 -12.25
C LEU A 188 -14.35 5.48 -12.00
N LEU A 189 -14.45 6.23 -10.91
CA LEU A 189 -15.71 6.86 -10.50
C LEU A 189 -16.06 8.15 -11.25
N PHE A 190 -15.08 9.04 -11.44
CA PHE A 190 -15.31 10.36 -12.03
C PHE A 190 -15.28 10.31 -13.56
#